data_AF-A0A1J5P9N0-F1
#
_entry.id   AF-A0A1J5P9N0-F1
#
_cell.length_a   1.000
_cell.length_b   1.000
_cell.length_c   1.000
_cell.angle_alpha   90.00
_cell.angle_beta   90.00
_cell.angle_gamma   90.00
#
_symmetry.space_group_name_H-M   'P 1'
#
loop_
_entity.id
_entity.type
_entity.pdbx_description
1 polymer ?
#
loop_
_entity_poly.entity_id
_entity_poly.type
_entity_poly.pdbx_seq_one_letter_code
_entity_poly.pdbx_strand_id
1 'polypeptide(L)'
;MGRWIAIGTVPGWDDLDKFTTDLKATGRWRVDPRTTITEVVALADGRVIAECHANTRADFDAWLEKTGFQVDSLTPIAHIARAGDIWKIT
;
A
#
# COMPACT_ATOMS: atom_id res chain seq x y z
N MET A 1 -9.69 -6.81 -11.23
CA MET A 1 -8.69 -6.94 -10.14
C MET A 1 -8.99 -5.78 -9.20
N GLY A 2 -9.32 -6.07 -7.94
CA GLY A 2 -9.74 -5.03 -7.01
C GLY A 2 -8.59 -4.09 -6.65
N ARG A 3 -8.95 -2.92 -6.14
CA ARG A 3 -8.01 -1.97 -5.55
C ARG A 3 -8.36 -1.74 -4.10
N TRP A 4 -7.36 -1.66 -3.25
CA TRP A 4 -7.55 -1.39 -1.82
C TRP A 4 -6.57 -0.32 -1.35
N ILE A 5 -6.98 0.39 -0.32
CA ILE A 5 -6.15 1.29 0.45
C ILE A 5 -6.08 0.79 1.88
N ALA A 6 -4.85 0.62 2.39
CA ALA A 6 -4.58 0.39 3.80
C ALA A 6 -4.12 1.70 4.44
N ILE A 7 -4.60 1.97 5.66
CA ILE A 7 -4.08 3.00 6.55
C ILE A 7 -3.66 2.31 7.83
N GLY A 8 -2.50 2.66 8.37
CA GLY A 8 -2.01 2.07 9.61
C GLY A 8 -0.63 2.57 9.96
N THR A 9 0.17 1.74 10.63
CA THR A 9 1.55 2.07 11.00
C THR A 9 2.49 0.91 10.68
N VAL A 10 3.76 1.23 10.47
CA VAL A 10 4.84 0.25 10.33
C VAL A 10 6.02 0.73 11.18
N PRO A 11 6.54 -0.08 12.12
CA PRO A 11 7.64 0.35 12.97
C PRO A 11 8.87 0.83 12.17
N GLY A 12 9.28 2.08 12.41
CA GLY A 12 10.46 2.68 11.81
C GLY A 12 10.28 3.19 10.38
N TRP A 13 9.06 3.22 9.83
CA TRP A 13 8.79 3.86 8.53
C TRP A 13 8.58 5.38 8.63
N ASP A 14 8.58 5.92 9.85
CA ASP A 14 8.70 7.35 10.15
C ASP A 14 10.14 7.87 9.94
N ASP A 15 11.14 6.99 10.00
CA ASP A 15 12.53 7.28 9.65
C ASP A 15 12.77 7.13 8.15
N LEU A 16 13.30 8.18 7.51
CA LEU A 16 13.49 8.22 6.05
C LEU A 16 14.48 7.16 5.56
N ASP A 17 15.54 6.87 6.30
CA ASP A 17 16.57 5.92 5.88
C ASP A 17 16.05 4.48 5.92
N LYS A 18 15.32 4.13 6.98
CA LYS A 18 14.66 2.83 7.08
C LYS A 18 13.50 2.69 6.09
N PHE A 19 12.64 3.70 5.95
CA PHE A 19 11.58 3.73 4.93
C PHE A 19 12.17 3.51 3.53
N THR A 20 13.25 4.24 3.22
CA THR A 20 13.97 4.12 1.96
C THR A 20 14.59 2.74 1.80
N THR A 21 15.21 2.16 2.83
CA THR A 21 15.85 0.84 2.75
C THR A 21 14.81 -0.26 2.51
N ASP A 22 13.73 -0.27 3.28
CA ASP A 22 12.67 -1.27 3.19
C ASP A 22 11.94 -1.19 1.84
N LEU A 23 11.75 0.02 1.28
CA LEU A 23 11.03 0.24 0.01
C LEU A 23 11.92 0.36 -1.24
N LYS A 24 13.23 0.64 -1.13
CA LYS A 24 14.17 0.51 -2.27
C LYS A 24 14.65 -0.92 -2.44
N ALA A 25 14.67 -1.72 -1.38
CA ALA A 25 14.93 -3.16 -1.49
C ALA A 25 13.87 -3.88 -2.34
N THR A 26 12.68 -3.30 -2.52
CA THR A 26 11.61 -3.85 -3.34
C THR A 26 11.72 -3.43 -4.81
N GLY A 27 12.58 -4.10 -5.57
CA GLY A 27 12.39 -4.29 -7.03
C GLY A 27 11.10 -5.06 -7.40
N ARG A 28 10.17 -5.18 -6.44
CA ARG A 28 8.94 -5.99 -6.44
C ARG A 28 7.80 -5.16 -5.85
N TRP A 29 7.48 -4.05 -6.50
CA TRP A 29 6.15 -3.46 -6.40
C TRP A 29 5.09 -4.52 -6.77
N ARG A 30 5.44 -5.47 -7.66
CA ARG A 30 4.73 -6.74 -7.83
C ARG A 30 5.16 -7.77 -6.78
N VAL A 31 4.36 -7.90 -5.72
CA VAL A 31 4.60 -8.82 -4.60
C VAL A 31 4.55 -10.28 -5.08
N ASP A 32 3.58 -10.57 -5.93
CA ASP A 32 3.35 -11.87 -6.56
C ASP A 32 2.57 -11.67 -7.90
N PRO A 33 2.26 -12.73 -8.68
CA PRO A 33 1.54 -12.57 -9.95
C PRO A 33 0.17 -11.87 -9.86
N ARG A 34 -0.47 -11.85 -8.69
CA ARG A 34 -1.82 -11.35 -8.40
C ARG A 34 -1.83 -10.03 -7.61
N THR A 35 -0.72 -9.64 -6.99
CA THR A 35 -0.66 -8.49 -6.09
C THR A 35 0.43 -7.50 -6.49
N THR A 36 0.05 -6.23 -6.64
CA THR A 36 0.96 -5.12 -6.91
C THR A 36 0.68 -3.96 -5.95
N ILE A 37 1.66 -3.55 -5.16
CA ILE A 37 1.63 -2.29 -4.41
C ILE A 37 1.92 -1.17 -5.40
N THR A 38 1.09 -0.15 -5.43
CA THR A 38 1.21 0.94 -6.42
C THR A 38 1.71 2.22 -5.81
N GLU A 39 1.48 2.43 -4.53
CA GLU A 39 1.89 3.64 -3.82
C GLU A 39 2.00 3.35 -2.32
N VAL A 40 3.01 3.93 -1.66
CA VAL A 40 3.14 3.94 -0.20
C VAL A 40 3.51 5.37 0.21
N VAL A 41 2.76 5.94 1.14
CA VAL A 41 2.97 7.31 1.64
C VAL A 41 3.12 7.27 3.15
N ALA A 42 4.27 7.71 3.67
CA ALA A 42 4.46 7.97 5.09
C ALA A 42 3.88 9.36 5.43
N LEU A 43 3.01 9.40 6.44
CA LEU A 43 2.36 10.61 6.93
C LEU A 43 3.15 11.20 8.10
N ALA A 44 3.06 12.52 8.27
CA ALA A 44 3.78 13.23 9.32
C ALA A 44 3.35 12.86 10.76
N ASP A 45 2.22 12.19 10.93
CA ASP A 45 1.72 11.69 12.21
C ASP A 45 2.15 10.24 12.51
N GLY A 46 3.08 9.69 11.72
CA GLY A 46 3.62 8.35 11.87
C GLY A 46 2.76 7.26 11.22
N ARG A 47 1.59 7.60 10.66
CA ARG A 47 0.80 6.65 9.87
C ARG A 47 1.36 6.46 8.47
N VAL A 48 0.91 5.40 7.83
CA VAL A 48 1.29 5.02 6.48
C VAL A 48 0.01 4.72 5.69
N ILE A 49 -0.01 5.16 4.44
CA ILE A 49 -1.00 4.77 3.44
C ILE A 49 -0.34 3.83 2.46
N ALA A 50 -0.98 2.70 2.13
CA ALA A 50 -0.54 1.81 1.05
C ALA A 50 -1.70 1.52 0.08
N GLU A 51 -1.51 1.80 -1.21
CA GLU A 51 -2.42 1.43 -2.30
C GLU A 51 -1.96 0.11 -2.92
N CYS A 52 -2.89 -0.82 -3.16
CA CYS A 52 -2.62 -2.05 -3.89
C CYS A 52 -3.63 -2.34 -5.01
N HIS A 53 -3.16 -3.09 -6.01
CA HIS A 53 -3.97 -3.88 -6.91
C HIS A 53 -3.84 -5.35 -6.51
N ALA A 54 -4.95 -6.00 -6.21
CA ALA A 54 -4.98 -7.42 -5.86
C ALA A 54 -6.21 -8.12 -6.46
N ASN A 55 -6.21 -9.45 -6.56
CA ASN A 55 -7.42 -10.16 -6.97
C ASN A 55 -8.43 -10.21 -5.82
N THR A 56 -7.94 -10.39 -4.61
CA THR A 56 -8.74 -10.46 -3.39
C THR A 56 -8.10 -9.62 -2.28
N ARG A 57 -8.90 -9.26 -1.28
CA ARG A 57 -8.41 -8.62 -0.05
C ARG A 57 -7.30 -9.45 0.62
N ALA A 58 -7.47 -10.78 0.65
CA ALA A 58 -6.54 -11.69 1.31
C ALA A 58 -5.13 -11.66 0.68
N ASP A 59 -5.03 -11.42 -0.63
CA ASP A 59 -3.71 -11.31 -1.28
C ASP A 59 -2.96 -10.04 -0.80
N PHE A 60 -3.69 -8.98 -0.44
CA PHE A 60 -3.09 -7.78 0.15
C PHE A 60 -2.77 -7.95 1.63
N ASP A 61 -3.65 -8.61 2.41
CA ASP A 61 -3.43 -8.92 3.82
C ASP A 61 -2.08 -9.66 4.02
N ALA A 62 -1.74 -10.60 3.13
CA ALA A 62 -0.47 -11.31 3.17
C ALA A 62 0.77 -10.39 3.03
N TRP A 63 0.68 -9.33 2.23
CA TRP A 63 1.75 -8.34 2.13
C TRP A 63 1.84 -7.48 3.39
N LEU A 64 0.69 -7.03 3.90
CA LEU A 64 0.59 -6.22 5.11
C LEU A 64 1.24 -6.95 6.30
N GLU A 65 0.86 -8.21 6.52
CA GLU A 65 1.45 -9.07 7.57
C GLU A 65 2.96 -9.23 7.41
N LYS A 66 3.44 -9.52 6.19
CA LYS A 66 4.87 -9.70 5.91
C LYS A 66 5.69 -8.44 6.21
N THR A 67 5.13 -7.26 5.97
CA THR A 67 5.78 -5.97 6.26
C THR A 67 5.67 -5.54 7.72
N GLY A 68 4.92 -6.28 8.56
CA GLY A 68 4.64 -5.89 9.94
C GLY A 68 3.64 -4.72 10.03
N PHE A 69 2.85 -4.50 8.99
CA PHE A 69 1.89 -3.40 8.91
C PHE A 69 0.76 -3.61 9.92
N GLN A 70 0.63 -2.66 10.84
CA GLN A 70 -0.46 -2.62 11.81
C GLN A 70 -1.62 -1.86 11.20
N VAL A 71 -2.63 -2.58 10.70
CA VAL A 71 -3.73 -2.03 9.91
C VAL A 71 -4.78 -1.39 10.81
N ASP A 72 -5.03 -0.09 10.63
CA ASP A 72 -6.17 0.61 11.23
C ASP A 72 -7.42 0.51 10.34
N SER A 73 -7.22 0.60 9.02
CA SER A 73 -8.29 0.53 8.03
C SER A 73 -7.81 -0.15 6.77
N LEU A 74 -8.69 -0.95 6.17
CA LEU A 74 -8.49 -1.56 4.87
C LEU A 74 -9.78 -1.45 4.05
N THR A 75 -9.76 -0.62 3.01
CA THR A 75 -10.97 -0.22 2.30
C THR A 75 -10.82 -0.46 0.79
N PRO A 76 -11.83 -1.05 0.11
CA PRO A 76 -11.83 -1.12 -1.35
C PRO A 76 -11.98 0.28 -1.96
N ILE A 77 -11.20 0.58 -2.99
CA ILE A 77 -11.24 1.88 -3.67
C ILE A 77 -12.32 1.85 -4.76
N ALA A 78 -13.24 2.82 -4.72
CA ALA A 78 -14.29 2.97 -5.73
C ALA A 78 -13.88 3.87 -6.92
N HIS A 79 -13.17 4.97 -6.65
CA HIS A 79 -12.76 5.97 -7.64
C HIS A 79 -11.37 6.53 -7.29
N ILE A 80 -10.59 6.89 -8.32
CA ILE A 80 -9.27 7.51 -8.14
C ILE A 80 -9.18 8.74 -9.05
N ALA A 81 -8.75 9.84 -8.45
CA ALA A 81 -8.32 11.04 -9.17
C ALA A 81 -6.86 11.31 -8.82
N ARG A 82 -6.01 11.47 -9.84
CA ARG A 82 -4.64 11.98 -9.70
C ARG A 82 -4.63 13.31 -10.44
N ALA A 83 -4.01 14.36 -9.91
CA ALA A 83 -4.15 15.72 -10.44
C ALA A 83 -4.16 15.77 -11.98
N GLY A 84 -5.27 16.24 -12.57
CA GLY A 84 -5.48 16.29 -14.02
C GLY A 84 -6.29 15.11 -14.62
N ASP A 85 -6.35 13.96 -13.96
CA ASP A 85 -6.95 12.73 -14.49
C ASP A 85 -7.88 12.02 -13.48
N ILE A 86 -9.06 11.62 -13.96
CA ILE A 86 -10.05 10.86 -13.18
C ILE A 86 -10.34 9.55 -13.93
N TRP A 87 -10.25 8.42 -13.23
CA TRP A 87 -10.51 7.10 -13.79
C TRP A 87 -11.63 6.39 -13.02
N LYS A 88 -12.55 5.75 -13.75
CA LYS A 88 -13.46 4.75 -13.15
C LYS A 88 -12.72 3.41 -13.12
N ILE A 89 -12.58 2.84 -11.94
CA ILE A 89 -12.02 1.50 -11.79
C ILE A 89 -13.13 0.49 -12.05
N THR A 90 -12.94 -0.38 -13.05
CA THR A 90 -13.86 -1.46 -13.44
C THR A 90 -13.56 -2.76 -12.73
#